data_AF-A0A1X6NJV1-F1
#
_entry.id   AF-A0A1X6NJV1-F1
#
_cell.length_a   1.000
_cell.length_b   1.000
_cell.length_c   1.000
_cell.angle_alpha   90.00
_cell.angle_beta   90.00
_cell.angle_gamma   90.00
#
_symmetry.space_group_name_H-M   'P 1'
#
loop_
_entity.id
_entity.type
_entity.pdbx_description
1 polymer ?
#
loop_
_entity_poly.entity_id
_entity_poly.type
_entity_poly.pdbx_seq_one_letter_code
_entity_poly.pdbx_strand_id
1 'polypeptide(L)'
;MEDGDGADGPLLLHTLPMPLEGLHLDPTAVPALLVRLATAIDWSAEGPCLDGIAREVAAAYGRSWVPAAALAEGVDDGDEAVGGDAAEGEAAAAPGGGGGGGAEPGAKAREWILRHVVFESLRVGFEAPQAFASAGVVQEMTSLERLYRIFERC
;
A
#
# COMPACT_ATOMS: atom_id res chain seq x y z
N MET A 1 -17.97 12.32 -35.75
CA MET A 1 -17.08 11.22 -35.36
C MET A 1 -15.71 11.69 -35.75
N GLU A 2 -15.18 12.61 -34.97
CA GLU A 2 -13.85 13.20 -35.20
C GLU A 2 -12.90 12.38 -34.33
N ASP A 3 -12.31 11.37 -34.96
CA ASP A 3 -11.06 10.78 -34.53
C ASP A 3 -9.95 11.79 -34.80
N GLY A 4 -9.13 12.10 -33.80
CA GLY A 4 -7.84 12.76 -34.01
C GLY A 4 -7.54 13.94 -33.11
N ASP A 5 -7.24 13.68 -31.83
CA ASP A 5 -6.22 14.45 -31.14
C ASP A 5 -5.04 13.51 -30.88
N GLY A 6 -4.25 13.31 -31.94
CA GLY A 6 -3.02 12.54 -31.93
C GLY A 6 -1.94 13.33 -31.19
N ALA A 7 -1.95 13.26 -29.87
CA ALA A 7 -0.77 13.59 -29.09
C ALA A 7 0.25 12.43 -29.26
N ASP A 8 0.99 12.45 -30.38
CA ASP A 8 2.13 11.54 -30.69
C ASP A 8 3.35 11.80 -29.76
N GLY A 9 3.10 12.21 -28.52
CA GLY A 9 4.10 12.40 -27.48
C GLY A 9 4.28 11.14 -26.63
N PRO A 10 5.40 11.02 -25.91
CA PRO A 10 5.55 9.96 -24.92
C PRO A 10 4.45 10.10 -23.86
N LEU A 11 3.71 9.01 -23.62
CA LEU A 11 2.79 8.91 -22.49
C LEU A 11 3.60 8.77 -21.20
N LEU A 12 3.35 9.67 -20.25
CA LEU A 12 4.03 9.66 -18.95
C LEU A 12 3.03 9.35 -17.85
N LEU A 13 3.38 8.38 -16.99
CA LEU A 13 2.62 8.10 -15.79
C LEU A 13 3.03 9.09 -14.70
N HIS A 14 2.16 10.06 -14.41
CA HIS A 14 2.46 11.11 -13.43
C HIS A 14 2.18 10.68 -11.99
N THR A 15 1.09 9.96 -11.76
CA THR A 15 0.64 9.60 -10.41
C THR A 15 -0.01 8.23 -10.38
N LEU A 16 0.12 7.56 -9.23
CA LEU A 16 -0.62 6.36 -8.89
C LEU A 16 -1.59 6.67 -7.74
N PRO A 17 -2.70 5.93 -7.61
CA PRO A 17 -3.63 6.11 -6.51
C PRO A 17 -2.93 5.84 -5.16
N MET A 18 -3.44 6.40 -4.08
CA MET A 18 -2.99 6.07 -2.73
C MET A 18 -4.22 5.62 -1.93
N PRO A 19 -4.56 4.31 -1.94
CA PRO A 19 -5.80 3.83 -1.32
C PRO A 19 -5.81 4.04 0.19
N LEU A 20 -4.64 4.00 0.83
CA LEU A 20 -4.44 4.21 2.26
C LEU A 20 -3.22 5.11 2.47
N GLU A 21 -3.28 5.96 3.49
CA GLU A 21 -2.24 6.94 3.79
C GLU A 21 -0.87 6.29 4.02
N GLY A 22 0.17 6.84 3.38
CA GLY A 22 1.55 6.38 3.49
C GLY A 22 1.85 5.03 2.84
N LEU A 23 0.85 4.40 2.20
CA LEU A 23 0.99 3.12 1.50
C LEU A 23 1.13 3.40 -0.01
N HIS A 24 2.35 3.29 -0.51
CA HIS A 24 2.68 3.49 -1.91
C HIS A 24 2.85 2.14 -2.62
N LEU A 25 2.45 2.06 -3.89
CA LEU A 25 2.80 0.90 -4.71
C LEU A 25 4.32 0.83 -4.85
N ASP A 26 4.89 -0.36 -4.70
CA ASP A 26 6.29 -0.58 -5.01
C ASP A 26 6.55 -0.25 -6.50
N PRO A 27 7.52 0.63 -6.84
CA PRO A 27 7.84 0.97 -8.22
C PRO A 27 8.13 -0.25 -9.10
N THR A 28 8.67 -1.33 -8.53
CA THR A 28 8.95 -2.58 -9.25
C THR A 28 7.67 -3.29 -9.73
N ALA A 29 6.52 -3.01 -9.10
CA ALA A 29 5.22 -3.59 -9.47
C ALA A 29 4.46 -2.76 -10.52
N VAL A 30 4.90 -1.54 -10.83
CA VAL A 30 4.23 -0.63 -11.78
C VAL A 30 4.13 -1.24 -13.19
N PRO A 31 5.20 -1.80 -13.79
CA PRO A 31 5.09 -2.38 -15.14
C PRO A 31 4.05 -3.50 -15.22
N ALA A 32 3.97 -4.35 -14.20
CA ALA A 32 3.01 -5.44 -14.14
C ALA A 32 1.56 -4.92 -14.01
N LEU A 33 1.34 -3.86 -13.22
CA LEU A 33 0.03 -3.22 -13.14
C LEU A 33 -0.40 -2.65 -14.50
N LEU A 34 0.49 -1.92 -15.20
CA LEU A 34 0.18 -1.34 -16.51
C LEU A 34 -0.20 -2.39 -17.55
N VAL A 35 0.54 -3.51 -17.60
CA VAL A 35 0.22 -4.63 -18.49
C VAL A 35 -1.16 -5.20 -18.18
N ARG A 36 -1.50 -5.40 -16.90
CA ARG A 36 -2.81 -5.93 -16.53
C ARG A 36 -3.96 -4.96 -16.80
N LEU A 37 -3.76 -3.67 -16.56
CA LEU A 37 -4.77 -2.66 -16.94
C LEU A 37 -5.07 -2.72 -18.44
N ALA A 38 -4.04 -2.85 -19.28
CA ALA A 38 -4.23 -2.91 -20.73
C ALA A 38 -4.87 -4.22 -21.22
N THR A 39 -4.61 -5.36 -20.55
CA THR A 39 -4.90 -6.69 -21.11
C THR A 39 -5.97 -7.49 -20.39
N ALA A 40 -6.27 -7.19 -19.12
CA ALA A 40 -7.17 -8.00 -18.29
C ALA A 40 -8.56 -7.36 -18.09
N ILE A 41 -8.76 -6.13 -18.58
CA ILE A 41 -9.99 -5.35 -18.36
C ILE A 41 -10.85 -5.38 -19.62
N ASP A 42 -12.15 -5.64 -19.43
CA ASP A 42 -13.14 -5.44 -20.49
C ASP A 42 -13.48 -3.94 -20.59
N TRP A 43 -12.88 -3.27 -21.57
CA TRP A 43 -13.09 -1.85 -21.85
C TRP A 43 -14.38 -1.56 -22.63
N SER A 44 -15.15 -2.58 -23.01
CA SER A 44 -16.36 -2.42 -23.85
C SER A 44 -17.61 -2.03 -23.07
N ALA A 45 -17.63 -2.30 -21.76
CA ALA A 45 -18.79 -2.07 -20.90
C ALA A 45 -18.37 -1.36 -19.60
N GLU A 46 -19.13 -0.33 -19.21
CA GLU A 46 -18.80 0.54 -18.06
C GLU A 46 -18.65 -0.24 -16.74
N GLY A 47 -19.61 -1.09 -16.39
CA GLY A 47 -19.59 -1.84 -15.13
C GLY A 47 -18.37 -2.77 -15.00
N PRO A 48 -18.17 -3.72 -15.94
CA PRO A 48 -16.99 -4.58 -15.95
C PRO A 48 -15.66 -3.83 -16.06
N CYS A 49 -15.64 -2.70 -16.78
CA CYS A 49 -14.47 -1.83 -16.88
C CYS A 49 -14.07 -1.28 -15.51
N LEU A 50 -15.00 -0.63 -14.80
CA LEU A 50 -14.74 -0.02 -13.49
C LEU A 50 -14.40 -1.09 -12.44
N ASP A 51 -15.11 -2.21 -12.41
CA ASP A 51 -14.79 -3.34 -11.52
C ASP A 51 -13.40 -3.92 -11.83
N GLY A 52 -13.06 -4.07 -13.12
CA GLY A 52 -11.76 -4.51 -13.58
C GLY A 52 -10.64 -3.59 -13.09
N ILE A 53 -10.74 -2.28 -13.32
CA ILE A 53 -9.75 -1.29 -12.85
C ILE A 53 -9.58 -1.40 -11.34
N ALA A 54 -10.68 -1.40 -10.57
CA ALA A 54 -10.64 -1.47 -9.12
C ALA A 54 -9.96 -2.76 -8.63
N ARG A 55 -10.29 -3.92 -9.23
CA ARG A 55 -9.65 -5.20 -8.90
C ARG A 55 -8.17 -5.22 -9.24
N GLU A 56 -7.77 -4.69 -10.39
CA GLU A 56 -6.37 -4.67 -10.81
C GLU A 56 -5.50 -3.82 -9.89
N VAL A 57 -5.99 -2.62 -9.56
CA VAL A 57 -5.35 -1.73 -8.59
C VAL A 57 -5.29 -2.40 -7.23
N ALA A 58 -6.42 -2.87 -6.69
CA ALA A 58 -6.44 -3.52 -5.38
C ALA A 58 -5.49 -4.72 -5.31
N ALA A 59 -5.45 -5.54 -6.36
CA ALA A 59 -4.57 -6.70 -6.42
C ALA A 59 -3.09 -6.32 -6.53
N ALA A 60 -2.74 -5.22 -7.20
CA ALA A 60 -1.36 -4.73 -7.24
C ALA A 60 -0.89 -4.27 -5.84
N TYR A 61 -1.69 -3.43 -5.17
CA TYR A 61 -1.39 -2.93 -3.83
C TYR A 61 -1.41 -4.05 -2.76
N GLY A 62 -2.28 -5.06 -2.93
CA GLY A 62 -2.30 -6.23 -2.06
C GLY A 62 -1.08 -7.15 -2.22
N ARG A 63 -0.36 -7.08 -3.34
CA ARG A 63 0.85 -7.88 -3.59
C ARG A 63 2.12 -7.17 -3.17
N SER A 64 2.27 -5.88 -3.51
CA SER A 64 3.51 -5.16 -3.23
C SER A 64 3.24 -3.70 -2.92
N TRP A 65 3.64 -3.27 -1.73
CA TRP A 65 3.61 -1.88 -1.32
C TRP A 65 4.81 -1.55 -0.44
N VAL A 66 5.15 -0.27 -0.40
CA VAL A 66 6.25 0.28 0.37
C VAL A 66 5.78 1.49 1.18
N PRO A 67 6.31 1.69 2.41
CA PRO A 67 6.09 2.93 3.14
C PRO A 67 6.71 4.11 2.40
N ALA A 68 6.15 5.31 2.58
CA ALA A 68 6.71 6.55 2.04
C ALA A 68 8.21 6.72 2.36
N ALA A 69 8.62 6.41 3.60
CA ALA A 69 10.01 6.49 4.03
C ALA A 69 10.98 5.63 3.16
N ALA A 70 10.52 4.49 2.65
CA ALA A 70 11.34 3.60 1.83
C ALA A 70 11.54 4.12 0.39
N LEU A 71 10.69 5.05 -0.08
CA LEU A 71 10.86 5.71 -1.37
C LEU A 71 11.82 6.90 -1.30
N ALA A 72 11.94 7.53 -0.13
CA ALA A 72 12.82 8.68 0.07
C ALA A 72 14.31 8.30 0.09
N GLU A 73 14.66 7.06 0.47
CA GLU A 73 16.06 6.62 0.58
C GLU A 73 16.74 6.34 -0.78
N GLY A 74 16.05 6.56 -1.91
CA GLY A 74 16.56 6.37 -3.26
C GLY A 74 16.97 7.65 -4.00
N VAL A 75 16.89 8.82 -3.36
CA VAL A 75 17.30 10.10 -3.96
C VAL A 75 18.67 10.48 -3.40
N ASP A 76 19.73 9.97 -4.02
CA ASP A 76 21.06 10.57 -3.93
C ASP A 76 21.01 11.89 -4.72
N ASP A 77 20.50 12.94 -4.07
CA ASP A 77 20.58 14.30 -4.61
C ASP A 77 22.01 14.78 -4.42
N GLY A 78 22.87 14.39 -5.35
CA GLY A 78 24.16 15.01 -5.55
C GLY A 78 23.97 16.40 -6.14
N ASP A 79 23.51 17.35 -5.34
CA ASP A 79 23.64 18.78 -5.65
C ASP A 79 24.13 19.56 -4.42
N GLU A 80 25.20 20.32 -4.64
CA GLU A 80 25.88 21.08 -3.60
C GLU A 80 24.99 22.20 -3.05
N ALA A 81 25.13 22.40 -1.74
CA ALA A 81 24.50 23.45 -0.97
C ALA A 81 24.73 24.86 -1.56
N VAL A 82 23.65 25.56 -1.88
CA VAL A 82 23.57 27.03 -1.77
C VAL A 82 22.32 27.39 -0.98
N GLY A 83 22.56 28.02 0.18
CA GLY A 83 21.58 28.21 1.25
C GLY A 83 20.48 29.25 1.00
N GLY A 84 19.46 29.18 1.85
CA GLY A 84 18.40 30.18 1.96
C GLY A 84 17.24 29.74 2.86
N ASP A 85 17.32 30.18 4.12
CA ASP A 85 16.36 30.29 5.23
C ASP A 85 14.88 29.79 5.12
N ALA A 86 14.54 28.93 6.08
CA ALA A 86 13.29 28.72 6.84
C ALA A 86 11.89 28.98 6.21
N ALA A 87 11.08 27.90 6.14
CA ALA A 87 9.66 27.92 6.54
C ALA A 87 9.21 26.51 6.99
N GLU A 88 8.70 26.45 8.21
CA GLU A 88 8.26 25.25 8.94
C GLU A 88 6.95 24.68 8.36
N GLY A 89 6.85 23.35 8.29
CA GLY A 89 5.63 22.62 7.94
C GLY A 89 5.73 21.17 8.39
N GLU A 90 4.98 20.82 9.43
CA GLU A 90 4.93 19.54 10.15
C GLU A 90 4.82 18.31 9.24
N ALA A 91 5.87 17.49 9.21
CA ALA A 91 5.77 16.07 8.94
C ALA A 91 5.77 15.34 10.29
N ALA A 92 4.66 14.66 10.59
CA ALA A 92 4.46 13.90 11.81
C ALA A 92 5.57 12.86 11.97
N ALA A 93 6.46 13.13 12.93
CA ALA A 93 7.52 12.23 13.32
C ALA A 93 6.92 10.98 13.98
N ALA A 94 7.35 9.80 13.51
CA ALA A 94 7.06 8.54 14.17
C ALA A 94 7.56 8.59 15.64
N PRO A 95 6.76 8.24 16.65
CA PRO A 95 7.24 8.23 18.01
C PRO A 95 8.18 7.04 18.21
N GLY A 96 9.42 7.35 18.59
CA GLY A 96 10.41 6.36 19.02
C GLY A 96 9.97 5.69 20.32
N GLY A 97 9.89 4.36 20.29
CA GLY A 97 9.69 3.49 21.45
C GLY A 97 10.69 2.35 21.40
N GLY A 98 11.45 2.17 22.48
CA GLY A 98 12.72 1.45 22.50
C GLY A 98 12.66 -0.07 22.39
N GLY A 99 13.78 -0.62 21.93
CA GLY A 99 14.31 -1.92 22.37
C GLY A 99 14.17 -3.10 21.40
N GLY A 100 15.25 -3.38 20.66
CA GLY A 100 15.56 -4.74 20.19
C GLY A 100 15.62 -4.92 18.67
N GLY A 101 16.84 -5.11 18.15
CA GLY A 101 17.12 -5.67 16.83
C GLY A 101 17.16 -4.65 15.69
N GLY A 102 18.23 -4.67 14.90
CA GLY A 102 18.42 -3.86 13.70
C GLY A 102 17.39 -4.20 12.62
N ALA A 103 16.17 -3.72 12.79
CA ALA A 103 15.18 -3.68 11.73
C ALA A 103 15.42 -2.41 10.91
N GLU A 104 15.75 -2.61 9.63
CA GLU A 104 15.87 -1.57 8.61
C GLU A 104 14.72 -0.54 8.77
N PRO A 105 14.98 0.77 8.64
CA PRO A 105 13.98 1.83 8.83
C PRO A 105 12.63 1.53 8.13
N GLY A 106 12.68 0.94 6.94
CA GLY A 106 11.50 0.52 6.18
C GLY A 106 10.66 -0.59 6.84
N ALA A 107 11.25 -1.51 7.60
CA ALA A 107 10.52 -2.58 8.28
C ALA A 107 9.66 -2.03 9.45
N LYS A 108 10.23 -1.11 10.24
CA LYS A 108 9.48 -0.44 11.31
C LYS A 108 8.35 0.42 10.75
N ALA A 109 8.61 1.15 9.66
CA ALA A 109 7.58 1.93 8.97
C ALA A 109 6.45 1.02 8.41
N ARG A 110 6.79 -0.15 7.84
CA ARG A 110 5.80 -1.15 7.41
C ARG A 110 4.94 -1.65 8.56
N GLU A 111 5.55 -2.03 9.68
CA GLU A 111 4.82 -2.48 10.87
C GLU A 111 3.86 -1.39 11.38
N TRP A 112 4.31 -0.14 11.41
CA TRP A 112 3.49 0.97 11.85
C TRP A 112 2.27 1.17 10.95
N ILE A 113 2.46 1.17 9.61
CA ILE A 113 1.36 1.30 8.63
C ILE A 113 0.37 0.14 8.80
N LEU A 114 0.85 -1.09 8.93
CA LEU A 114 -0.03 -2.24 9.13
C LEU A 114 -0.88 -2.06 10.39
N ARG A 115 -0.25 -1.75 11.53
CA ARG A 115 -0.94 -1.62 12.82
C ARG A 115 -1.92 -0.45 12.86
N HIS A 116 -1.52 0.71 12.37
CA HIS A 116 -2.23 1.97 12.63
C HIS A 116 -2.99 2.52 11.43
N VAL A 117 -2.67 2.10 10.21
CA VAL A 117 -3.40 2.52 9.00
C VAL A 117 -4.26 1.37 8.50
N VAL A 118 -3.67 0.22 8.18
CA VAL A 118 -4.41 -0.90 7.57
C VAL A 118 -5.43 -1.49 8.55
N PHE A 119 -5.01 -1.95 9.73
CA PHE A 119 -5.95 -2.54 10.69
C PHE A 119 -6.97 -1.55 11.24
N GLU A 120 -6.61 -0.26 11.36
CA GLU A 120 -7.57 0.77 11.73
C GLU A 120 -8.62 0.99 10.64
N SER A 121 -8.20 1.04 9.37
CA SER A 121 -9.12 1.15 8.23
C SER A 121 -10.05 -0.07 8.14
N LEU A 122 -9.51 -1.27 8.40
CA LEU A 122 -10.30 -2.49 8.46
C LEU A 122 -11.35 -2.44 9.58
N ARG A 123 -11.04 -1.85 10.73
CA ARG A 123 -11.98 -1.75 11.85
C ARG A 123 -13.19 -0.85 11.52
N VAL A 124 -12.98 0.19 10.73
CA VAL A 124 -14.01 1.23 10.49
C VAL A 124 -14.87 0.93 9.28
N GLY A 125 -14.31 0.40 8.19
CA GLY A 125 -15.00 0.36 6.90
C GLY A 125 -14.90 -0.95 6.12
N PHE A 126 -14.34 -2.01 6.70
CA PHE A 126 -14.20 -3.29 5.98
C PHE A 126 -15.39 -4.21 6.18
N GLU A 127 -16.07 -4.51 5.07
CA GLU A 127 -17.12 -5.52 5.01
C GLU A 127 -16.53 -6.85 4.50
N ALA A 128 -16.27 -7.77 5.42
CA ALA A 128 -15.66 -9.05 5.09
C ALA A 128 -16.59 -9.91 4.22
N PRO A 129 -16.18 -10.33 3.01
CA PRO A 129 -16.97 -11.24 2.19
C PRO A 129 -17.14 -12.60 2.86
N GLN A 130 -18.32 -13.20 2.75
CA GLN A 130 -18.58 -14.54 3.32
C GLN A 130 -17.58 -15.60 2.81
N ALA A 131 -17.10 -15.45 1.57
CA ALA A 131 -16.11 -16.32 0.96
C ALA A 131 -14.81 -16.43 1.78
N PHE A 132 -14.47 -15.45 2.62
CA PHE A 132 -13.23 -15.46 3.42
C PHE A 132 -13.20 -16.60 4.44
N ALA A 133 -14.36 -16.96 4.99
CA ALA A 133 -14.48 -18.06 5.96
C ALA A 133 -14.22 -19.42 5.30
N SER A 134 -14.73 -19.63 4.08
CA SER A 134 -14.56 -20.89 3.34
C SER A 134 -13.23 -20.99 2.60
N ALA A 135 -12.64 -19.87 2.21
CA ALA A 135 -11.39 -19.82 1.43
C ALA A 135 -10.13 -19.90 2.31
N GLY A 136 -10.27 -19.97 3.64
CA GLY A 136 -9.13 -20.03 4.56
C GLY A 136 -8.36 -18.72 4.68
N VAL A 137 -8.97 -17.58 4.32
CA VAL A 137 -8.36 -16.25 4.45
C VAL A 137 -8.19 -15.87 5.92
N VAL A 138 -9.17 -16.23 6.75
CA VAL A 138 -9.11 -16.08 8.21
C VAL A 138 -9.23 -17.46 8.83
N GLN A 139 -8.22 -17.84 9.61
CA GLN A 139 -8.16 -19.14 10.27
C GLN A 139 -7.91 -18.99 11.77
N GLU A 140 -8.72 -19.66 12.58
CA GLU A 140 -8.47 -19.78 14.02
C GLU A 140 -7.23 -20.65 14.25
N MET A 141 -6.12 -20.03 14.66
CA MET A 141 -4.91 -20.76 15.03
C MET A 141 -5.00 -21.31 16.46
N THR A 142 -5.61 -20.55 17.37
CA THR A 142 -5.75 -20.90 18.79
C THR A 142 -6.91 -20.13 19.43
N SER A 143 -7.29 -20.54 20.65
CA SER A 143 -8.26 -19.84 21.48
C SER A 143 -7.78 -19.73 22.93
N LEU A 144 -8.19 -18.66 23.62
CA LEU A 144 -7.82 -18.44 25.02
C LEU A 144 -8.26 -19.60 25.93
N GLU A 145 -9.40 -20.23 25.64
CA GLU A 145 -9.86 -21.41 26.38
C GLU A 145 -8.86 -22.57 26.30
N ARG A 146 -8.27 -22.82 25.13
CA ARG A 146 -7.24 -23.86 24.95
C ARG A 146 -5.94 -23.48 25.64
N LEU A 147 -5.55 -22.21 25.55
CA LEU A 147 -4.32 -21.71 26.17
C LEU A 147 -4.38 -21.77 27.70
N TYR A 148 -5.50 -21.35 28.31
CA TYR A 148 -5.64 -21.31 29.77
C TYR A 148 -5.77 -22.68 30.43
N ARG A 149 -5.95 -23.78 29.66
CA ARG A 149 -5.87 -25.15 30.20
C ARG A 149 -4.43 -25.62 30.42
N ILE A 150 -3.46 -24.99 29.76
CA ILE A 150 -2.05 -25.38 29.80
C ILE A 150 -1.23 -24.34 30.55
N PHE A 151 -1.50 -23.06 30.31
CA PHE A 151 -0.79 -21.94 30.90
C PHE A 151 -1.56 -21.40 32.12
N GLU A 152 -1.30 -22.00 33.28
CA GLU A 152 -1.83 -21.55 34.57
C GLU A 152 -0.82 -20.66 35.31
N ARG A 153 -1.31 -19.92 36.31
CA ARG A 153 -0.50 -19.05 37.17
C ARG A 153 0.33 -19.95 38.10
N CYS A 154 1.57 -19.55 38.40
CA CYS A 154 2.40 -20.23 39.41
C CYS A 154 1.78 -20.18 40.81
#